data_AF-A0A9L0K7D2-F1
#
_entry.id   AF-A0A9L0K7D2-F1
#
_cell.length_a   1.000
_cell.length_b   1.000
_cell.length_c   1.000
_cell.angle_alpha   90.00
_cell.angle_beta   90.00
_cell.angle_gamma   90.00
#
_symmetry.space_group_name_H-M   'P 1'
#
loop_
_entity.id
_entity.type
_entity.pdbx_description
1 polymer ?
#
loop_
_entity_poly.entity_id
_entity_poly.type
_entity_poly.pdbx_seq_one_letter_code
_entity_poly.pdbx_strand_id
1 'polypeptide(L)'
;MDTEKVIDRKVELEKEDGHVLHKRLSQVDPERAAKLHPHDKRKVARSLQVFEETGISHSEFLHRQQAEEGGGPLGGPLKFPNPCILWLHTDQTVLDERLDKRVDDMLAAGLLDELRDFHRRYNQKKVAENSQDYQHGIFQSIGFKEFHEYLITEGKCTPETSNQLLKKGIEALKQVTKRYARKQNRWVKNRFLSNKEMEASGS
;
A
#
# COMPACT_ATOMS: atom_id res chain seq x y z
N MET A 1 35.58 12.57 0.33
CA MET A 1 34.29 13.13 0.78
C MET A 1 33.31 11.99 0.78
N ASP A 2 33.28 11.28 1.91
CA ASP A 2 32.47 10.09 2.09
C ASP A 2 31.00 10.47 2.06
N THR A 3 30.28 10.00 1.04
CA THR A 3 28.83 9.92 1.06
C THR A 3 28.45 8.86 2.10
N GLU A 4 28.33 9.25 3.36
CA GLU A 4 27.59 8.47 4.35
C GLU A 4 26.20 8.23 3.76
N LYS A 5 25.94 6.98 3.37
CA LYS A 5 24.59 6.52 3.09
C LYS A 5 23.82 6.75 4.38
N VAL A 6 22.95 7.76 4.40
CA VAL A 6 21.91 7.88 5.42
C VAL A 6 21.01 6.67 5.24
N ILE A 7 21.36 5.57 5.88
CA ILE A 7 20.52 4.38 5.93
C ILE A 7 19.28 4.82 6.70
N ASP A 8 18.12 4.78 6.05
CA ASP A 8 16.84 5.08 6.70
C ASP A 8 16.71 4.13 7.90
N ARG A 9 16.78 4.70 9.11
CA ARG A 9 16.79 3.98 10.38
C ARG A 9 15.63 2.98 10.48
N LYS A 10 14.50 3.31 9.85
CA LYS A 10 13.35 2.43 9.72
C LYS A 10 13.67 1.11 9.02
N VAL A 11 14.46 1.14 7.94
CA VAL A 11 14.83 -0.03 7.15
C VAL A 11 15.73 -0.97 7.96
N GLU A 12 16.55 -0.43 8.85
CA GLU A 12 17.33 -1.25 9.80
C GLU A 12 16.42 -1.94 10.81
N LEU A 13 15.50 -1.18 11.42
CA LEU A 13 14.56 -1.71 12.39
C LEU A 13 13.67 -2.80 11.77
N GLU A 14 13.23 -2.66 10.53
CA GLU A 14 12.41 -3.68 9.84
C GLU A 14 13.11 -5.04 9.66
N LYS A 15 14.46 -5.09 9.74
CA LYS A 15 15.23 -6.35 9.71
C LYS A 15 15.16 -7.13 11.03
N GLU A 16 14.80 -6.47 12.12
CA GLU A 16 14.67 -7.13 13.42
C GLU A 16 13.40 -7.98 13.53
N ASP A 17 13.35 -8.82 14.57
CA ASP A 17 12.15 -9.58 14.89
C ASP A 17 11.01 -8.66 15.36
N GLY A 18 9.78 -8.96 14.92
CA GLY A 18 8.62 -8.12 15.19
C GLY A 18 8.24 -8.06 16.67
N HIS A 19 8.43 -9.16 17.41
CA HIS A 19 8.17 -9.18 18.85
C HIS A 19 9.22 -8.39 19.61
N VAL A 20 10.48 -8.42 19.16
CA VAL A 20 11.56 -7.61 19.75
C VAL A 20 11.27 -6.12 19.58
N LEU A 21 10.90 -5.69 18.37
CA LEU A 21 10.52 -4.31 18.10
C LEU A 21 9.30 -3.89 18.90
N HIS A 22 8.28 -4.74 18.99
CA HIS A 22 7.06 -4.45 19.74
C HIS A 22 7.32 -4.32 21.24
N LYS A 23 8.21 -5.15 21.79
CA LYS A 23 8.66 -5.05 23.19
C LYS A 23 9.39 -3.73 23.44
N ARG A 24 10.29 -3.32 22.53
CA ARG A 24 10.95 -2.00 22.62
C ARG A 24 9.92 -0.87 22.55
N LEU A 25 8.96 -0.95 21.63
CA LEU A 25 7.90 0.04 21.51
C LEU A 25 7.06 0.12 22.80
N SER A 26 6.78 -1.02 23.44
CA SER A 26 6.01 -1.06 24.70
C SER A 26 6.72 -0.35 25.85
N GLN A 27 8.05 -0.24 25.82
CA GLN A 27 8.82 0.46 26.85
C GLN A 27 8.79 1.98 26.66
N VAL A 28 8.77 2.46 25.41
CA VAL A 28 8.84 3.90 25.09
C VAL A 28 7.48 4.52 24.82
N ASP A 29 6.52 3.72 24.33
CA ASP A 29 5.18 4.14 23.92
C ASP A 29 4.16 2.99 24.12
N PRO A 30 3.77 2.70 25.37
CA PRO A 30 2.86 1.59 25.69
C PRO A 30 1.48 1.77 25.05
N GLU A 31 1.01 3.01 24.91
CA GLU A 31 -0.28 3.29 24.27
C GLU A 31 -0.27 2.89 22.79
N ARG A 32 0.82 3.24 22.07
CA ARG A 32 0.94 2.87 20.65
C ARG A 32 1.19 1.38 20.48
N ALA A 33 1.97 0.77 21.38
CA ALA A 33 2.19 -0.68 21.38
C ALA A 33 0.89 -1.47 21.58
N ALA A 34 -0.03 -1.01 22.44
CA ALA A 34 -1.32 -1.66 22.65
C ALA A 34 -2.22 -1.64 21.39
N LYS A 35 -2.08 -0.62 20.54
CA LYS A 35 -2.85 -0.46 19.29
C LYS A 35 -2.25 -1.21 18.10
N LEU A 36 -0.95 -1.53 18.12
CA LEU A 36 -0.23 -2.14 17.02
C LEU A 36 0.02 -3.63 17.28
N HIS A 37 -0.32 -4.48 16.29
CA HIS A 37 0.02 -5.89 16.36
C HIS A 37 1.54 -6.11 16.21
N PRO A 38 2.18 -7.05 16.92
CA PRO A 38 3.63 -7.31 16.77
C PRO A 38 4.08 -7.66 15.34
N HIS A 39 3.18 -8.20 14.51
CA HIS A 39 3.45 -8.46 13.09
C HIS A 39 3.39 -7.23 12.18
N ASP A 40 2.86 -6.09 12.66
CA ASP A 40 2.85 -4.82 11.92
C ASP A 40 4.24 -4.12 11.99
N LYS A 41 5.32 -4.86 11.64
CA LYS A 41 6.72 -4.44 11.78
C LYS A 41 6.97 -3.03 11.25
N ARG A 42 6.42 -2.69 10.07
CA ARG A 42 6.57 -1.38 9.45
C ARG A 42 6.04 -0.22 10.30
N LYS A 43 4.89 -0.41 10.96
CA LYS A 43 4.27 0.61 11.83
C LYS A 43 4.97 0.70 13.17
N VAL A 44 5.42 -0.44 13.70
CA VAL A 44 6.20 -0.52 14.94
C VAL A 44 7.55 0.18 14.74
N ALA A 45 8.29 -0.18 13.68
CA ALA A 45 9.54 0.45 13.29
C ALA A 45 9.39 1.96 13.08
N ARG A 46 8.31 2.40 12.40
CA ARG A 46 8.04 3.85 12.24
C ARG A 46 7.79 4.55 13.57
N SER A 47 7.08 3.93 14.50
CA SER A 47 6.80 4.53 15.81
C SER A 47 8.07 4.64 16.66
N LEU A 48 8.93 3.63 16.61
CA LEU A 48 10.26 3.67 17.22
C LEU A 48 11.15 4.73 16.59
N GLN A 49 11.20 4.82 15.26
CA GLN A 49 11.97 5.84 14.55
C GLN A 49 11.55 7.26 14.97
N VAL A 50 10.25 7.55 15.06
CA VAL A 50 9.76 8.86 15.51
C VAL A 50 10.28 9.17 16.91
N PHE A 51 10.23 8.20 17.83
CA PHE A 51 10.76 8.37 19.19
C PHE A 51 12.28 8.58 19.20
N GLU A 52 13.04 7.78 18.44
CA GLU A 52 14.50 7.92 18.34
C GLU A 52 14.93 9.27 17.74
N GLU A 53 14.19 9.80 16.75
CA GLU A 53 14.51 11.06 16.07
C GLU A 53 14.10 12.32 16.87
N THR A 54 13.03 12.23 17.66
CA THR A 54 12.42 13.41 18.30
C THR A 54 12.46 13.40 19.82
N GLY A 55 12.71 12.24 20.44
CA GLY A 55 12.58 12.01 21.88
C GLY A 55 11.14 12.00 22.40
N ILE A 56 10.14 12.21 21.54
CA ILE A 56 8.71 12.28 21.90
C ILE A 56 8.02 11.01 21.39
N SER A 57 7.15 10.41 22.21
CA SER A 57 6.40 9.22 21.81
C SER A 57 5.46 9.51 20.63
N HIS A 58 5.19 8.50 19.81
CA HIS A 58 4.34 8.66 18.63
C HIS A 58 2.87 8.88 19.06
N SER A 59 2.44 8.26 20.16
CA SER A 59 1.15 8.56 20.81
C SER A 59 1.00 10.04 21.16
N GLU A 60 2.01 10.63 21.79
CA GLU A 60 2.00 12.05 22.18
C GLU A 60 1.91 12.98 20.97
N PHE A 61 2.65 12.71 19.89
CA PHE A 61 2.50 13.47 18.63
C PHE A 61 1.08 13.42 18.09
N LEU A 62 0.44 12.24 18.13
CA LEU A 62 -0.92 12.08 17.64
C LEU A 62 -1.91 12.82 18.54
N HIS A 63 -1.75 12.78 19.87
CA HIS A 63 -2.59 13.56 20.79
C HIS A 63 -2.50 15.05 20.53
N ARG A 64 -1.28 15.58 20.36
CA ARG A 64 -1.08 16.99 20.01
C ARG A 64 -1.80 17.34 18.71
N GLN A 65 -1.64 16.51 17.69
CA GLN A 65 -2.30 16.70 16.40
C GLN A 65 -3.84 16.70 16.53
N GLN A 66 -4.39 15.83 17.37
CA GLN A 66 -5.83 15.73 17.61
C GLN A 66 -6.38 16.90 18.43
N ALA A 67 -5.56 17.49 19.29
CA ALA A 67 -5.92 18.63 20.14
C ALA A 67 -5.84 19.99 19.41
N GLU A 68 -5.24 20.05 18.21
CA GLU A 68 -5.25 21.25 17.38
C GLU A 68 -6.68 21.65 16.98
N GLU A 69 -6.91 22.95 16.77
CA GLU A 69 -8.22 23.45 16.35
C GLU A 69 -8.60 22.89 14.97
N GLY A 70 -9.71 22.15 14.91
CA GLY A 70 -10.12 21.39 13.73
C GLY A 70 -9.50 19.98 13.61
N GLY A 71 -8.71 19.57 14.60
CA GLY A 71 -8.25 18.19 14.79
C GLY A 71 -9.37 17.25 15.21
N GLY A 72 -9.22 15.96 14.93
CA GLY A 72 -10.21 14.94 15.27
C GLY A 72 -9.60 13.54 15.34
N PRO A 73 -10.40 12.48 15.55
CA PRO A 73 -9.91 11.10 15.76
C PRO A 73 -8.99 10.57 14.64
N LEU A 74 -9.05 11.23 13.48
CA LEU A 74 -8.34 10.89 12.26
C LEU A 74 -6.98 11.60 12.11
N GLY A 75 -6.68 12.57 12.96
CA GLY A 75 -5.44 13.36 12.94
C GLY A 75 -5.73 14.85 13.05
N GLY A 76 -4.78 15.66 12.60
CA GLY A 76 -4.88 17.11 12.66
C GLY A 76 -5.88 17.72 11.70
N PRO A 77 -6.03 19.06 11.80
CA PRO A 77 -6.91 19.81 10.93
C PRO A 77 -6.56 19.61 9.46
N LEU A 78 -7.59 19.70 8.63
CA LEU A 78 -7.40 19.77 7.19
C LEU A 78 -6.67 21.08 6.86
N LYS A 79 -5.75 21.03 5.91
CA LYS A 79 -4.96 22.21 5.50
C LYS A 79 -5.82 23.40 5.06
N PHE A 80 -7.03 23.14 4.58
CA PHE A 80 -8.00 24.14 4.15
C PHE A 80 -9.26 24.06 5.01
N PRO A 81 -9.87 25.20 5.38
CA PRO A 81 -10.96 25.24 6.35
C PRO A 81 -12.28 24.65 5.82
N ASN A 82 -12.55 24.77 4.51
CA ASN A 82 -13.82 24.32 3.90
C ASN A 82 -13.57 23.43 2.68
N PRO A 83 -13.03 22.21 2.85
CA PRO A 83 -12.81 21.31 1.73
C PRO A 83 -14.12 20.68 1.29
N CYS A 84 -14.44 20.79 0.00
CA CYS A 84 -15.52 20.03 -0.62
C CYS A 84 -14.99 18.67 -1.08
N ILE A 85 -15.49 17.58 -0.48
CA ILE A 85 -15.10 16.21 -0.83
C ILE A 85 -16.26 15.57 -1.61
N LEU A 86 -16.04 15.34 -2.90
CA LEU A 86 -16.98 14.63 -3.76
C LEU A 86 -16.56 13.16 -3.85
N TRP A 87 -17.43 12.26 -3.38
CA TRP A 87 -17.20 10.81 -3.47
C TRP A 87 -18.11 10.18 -4.52
N LEU A 88 -17.52 9.71 -5.61
CA LEU A 88 -18.22 8.94 -6.63
C LEU A 88 -18.36 7.49 -6.18
N HIS A 89 -19.60 7.06 -5.98
CA HIS A 89 -19.95 5.71 -5.52
C HIS A 89 -20.88 5.02 -6.51
N THR A 90 -20.79 3.69 -6.54
CA THR A 90 -21.67 2.81 -7.31
C THR A 90 -21.77 1.48 -6.58
N ASP A 91 -22.83 0.71 -6.86
CA ASP A 91 -23.01 -0.63 -6.31
C ASP A 91 -21.83 -1.55 -6.62
N GLN A 92 -21.50 -2.41 -5.66
CA GLN A 92 -20.31 -3.27 -5.73
C GLN A 92 -20.38 -4.26 -6.89
N THR A 93 -21.56 -4.78 -7.21
CA THR A 93 -21.78 -5.72 -8.33
C THR A 93 -21.49 -5.05 -9.66
N VAL A 94 -22.07 -3.86 -9.89
CA VAL A 94 -21.84 -3.04 -11.08
C VAL A 94 -20.38 -2.63 -11.19
N LEU A 95 -19.74 -2.29 -10.08
CA LEU A 95 -18.31 -1.96 -10.06
C LEU A 95 -17.45 -3.16 -10.46
N ASP A 96 -17.72 -4.34 -9.89
CA ASP A 96 -16.93 -5.55 -10.15
C ASP A 96 -17.00 -5.95 -11.64
N GLU A 97 -18.18 -5.87 -12.25
CA GLU A 97 -18.37 -6.12 -13.69
C GLU A 97 -17.61 -5.12 -14.56
N ARG A 98 -17.68 -3.83 -14.23
CA ARG A 98 -16.95 -2.77 -14.96
C ARG A 98 -15.44 -2.94 -14.83
N LEU A 99 -14.95 -3.37 -13.66
CA LEU A 99 -13.53 -3.61 -13.43
C LEU A 99 -13.03 -4.82 -14.22
N ASP A 100 -13.82 -5.89 -14.31
CA ASP A 100 -13.46 -7.05 -15.16
C ASP A 100 -13.36 -6.63 -16.62
N LYS A 101 -14.40 -5.95 -17.13
CA LYS A 101 -14.41 -5.45 -18.50
C LYS A 101 -13.23 -4.53 -18.78
N ARG A 102 -12.91 -3.64 -17.84
CA ARG A 102 -11.75 -2.73 -17.98
C ARG A 102 -10.44 -3.50 -18.13
N VAL A 103 -10.24 -4.61 -17.40
CA VAL A 103 -9.03 -5.43 -17.57
C VAL A 103 -9.00 -6.08 -18.96
N ASP A 104 -10.15 -6.56 -19.44
CA ASP A 104 -10.25 -7.12 -20.79
C ASP A 104 -9.94 -6.07 -21.87
N ASP A 105 -10.48 -4.86 -21.72
CA ASP A 105 -10.20 -3.72 -22.59
C ASP A 105 -8.71 -3.32 -22.55
N MET A 106 -8.07 -3.34 -21.37
CA MET A 106 -6.63 -3.08 -21.22
C MET A 106 -5.77 -4.12 -21.95
N LEU A 107 -6.16 -5.40 -21.91
CA LEU A 107 -5.47 -6.45 -22.66
C LEU A 107 -5.60 -6.22 -24.17
N ALA A 108 -6.80 -5.87 -24.64
CA ALA A 108 -7.04 -5.53 -26.04
C ALA A 108 -6.26 -4.28 -26.49
N ALA A 109 -6.02 -3.33 -25.58
CA ALA A 109 -5.24 -2.12 -25.82
C ALA A 109 -3.71 -2.33 -25.78
N GLY A 110 -3.22 -3.54 -25.50
CA GLY A 110 -1.78 -3.86 -25.54
C GLY A 110 -1.06 -3.88 -24.19
N LEU A 111 -1.78 -4.07 -23.07
CA LEU A 111 -1.17 -4.20 -21.73
C LEU A 111 -0.02 -5.21 -21.68
N LEU A 112 -0.13 -6.34 -22.39
CA LEU A 112 0.93 -7.36 -22.40
C LEU A 112 2.22 -6.84 -23.03
N ASP A 113 2.13 -5.99 -24.05
CA ASP A 113 3.30 -5.44 -24.72
C ASP A 113 4.00 -4.40 -23.83
N GLU A 114 3.23 -3.59 -23.09
CA GLU A 114 3.76 -2.69 -22.07
C GLU A 114 4.49 -3.47 -20.97
N LEU A 115 3.90 -4.57 -20.49
CA LEU A 115 4.50 -5.42 -19.45
C LEU A 115 5.80 -6.09 -19.92
N ARG A 116 5.84 -6.56 -21.17
CA ARG A 116 7.05 -7.12 -21.80
C ARG A 116 8.14 -6.06 -21.94
N ASP A 117 7.80 -4.87 -22.41
CA ASP A 117 8.75 -3.77 -22.55
C ASP A 117 9.33 -3.36 -21.19
N PHE A 118 8.46 -3.20 -20.18
CA PHE A 118 8.88 -2.92 -18.82
C PHE A 118 9.77 -4.04 -18.25
N HIS A 119 9.42 -5.30 -18.49
CA HIS A 119 10.21 -6.45 -18.06
C HIS A 119 11.64 -6.40 -18.64
N ARG A 120 11.76 -6.18 -19.95
CA ARG A 120 13.06 -6.10 -20.64
C ARG A 120 13.90 -4.93 -20.14
N ARG A 121 13.30 -3.75 -19.96
CA ARG A 121 14.05 -2.53 -19.60
C ARG A 121 14.47 -2.49 -18.13
N TYR A 122 13.61 -2.94 -17.22
CA TYR A 122 13.78 -2.67 -15.79
C TYR A 122 13.84 -3.93 -14.92
N ASN A 123 13.14 -5.01 -15.29
CA ASN A 123 13.05 -6.18 -14.44
C ASN A 123 14.11 -7.26 -14.75
N GLN A 124 14.53 -7.44 -16.00
CA GLN A 124 15.48 -8.49 -16.37
C GLN A 124 16.80 -8.40 -15.59
N LYS A 125 17.36 -7.20 -15.44
CA LYS A 125 18.56 -6.97 -14.64
C LYS A 125 18.36 -7.33 -13.16
N LYS A 126 17.25 -6.87 -12.58
CA LYS A 126 16.85 -7.16 -11.18
C LYS A 126 16.65 -8.65 -10.93
N VAL A 127 16.09 -9.38 -11.90
CA VAL A 127 15.92 -10.84 -11.85
C VAL A 127 17.27 -11.54 -11.89
N ALA A 128 18.16 -11.14 -12.80
CA ALA A 128 19.50 -11.71 -12.92
C ALA A 128 20.34 -11.51 -11.65
N GLU A 129 20.17 -10.38 -10.98
CA GLU A 129 20.84 -10.03 -9.72
C GLU A 129 20.14 -10.61 -8.46
N ASN A 130 19.05 -11.37 -8.62
CA ASN A 130 18.19 -11.86 -7.53
C ASN A 130 17.81 -10.76 -6.51
N SER A 131 17.68 -9.52 -6.97
CA SER A 131 17.46 -8.31 -6.16
C SER A 131 16.04 -7.77 -6.36
N GLN A 132 15.09 -8.67 -6.49
CA GLN A 132 13.69 -8.34 -6.75
C GLN A 132 13.03 -7.86 -5.47
N ASP A 133 12.89 -6.55 -5.35
CA ASP A 133 12.18 -5.94 -4.25
C ASP A 133 10.73 -5.61 -4.64
N TYR A 134 9.83 -6.60 -4.49
CA TYR A 134 8.38 -6.39 -4.63
C TYR A 134 7.77 -5.62 -3.46
N GLN A 135 8.59 -5.24 -2.48
CA GLN A 135 8.17 -4.49 -1.32
C GLN A 135 8.42 -2.99 -1.47
N HIS A 136 9.01 -2.51 -2.58
CA HIS A 136 9.27 -1.09 -2.79
C HIS A 136 9.11 -0.64 -4.25
N GLY A 137 8.71 0.62 -4.43
CA GLY A 137 8.70 1.30 -5.73
C GLY A 137 7.68 0.75 -6.74
N ILE A 138 7.98 0.93 -8.02
CA ILE A 138 7.11 0.59 -9.16
C ILE A 138 6.71 -0.89 -9.21
N PHE A 139 7.48 -1.77 -8.57
CA PHE A 139 7.21 -3.21 -8.48
C PHE A 139 6.03 -3.59 -7.58
N GLN A 140 5.54 -2.66 -6.75
CA GLN A 140 4.30 -2.86 -6.00
C GLN A 140 3.03 -2.65 -6.84
N SER A 141 3.16 -2.04 -8.03
CA SER A 141 2.03 -1.66 -8.86
C SER A 141 1.18 -2.88 -9.25
N ILE A 142 -0.13 -2.72 -9.18
CA ILE A 142 -1.09 -3.71 -9.68
C ILE A 142 -0.90 -3.82 -11.19
N GLY A 143 -0.74 -5.03 -11.71
CA GLY A 143 -0.57 -5.30 -13.14
C GLY A 143 0.77 -5.94 -13.49
N PHE A 144 1.83 -5.70 -12.72
CA PHE A 144 3.15 -6.27 -13.02
C PHE A 144 3.40 -7.59 -12.30
N LYS A 145 3.25 -7.60 -10.97
CA LYS A 145 3.53 -8.78 -10.13
C LYS A 145 2.66 -9.99 -10.49
N GLU A 146 1.44 -9.75 -10.94
CA GLU A 146 0.51 -10.80 -11.37
C GLU A 146 1.00 -11.55 -12.60
N PHE A 147 1.78 -10.90 -13.47
CA PHE A 147 2.34 -11.48 -14.70
C PHE A 147 3.83 -11.83 -14.55
N HIS A 148 4.42 -11.71 -13.36
CA HIS A 148 5.85 -11.90 -13.19
C HIS A 148 6.33 -13.29 -13.66
N GLU A 149 5.64 -14.36 -13.22
CA GLU A 149 5.94 -15.74 -13.62
C GLU A 149 5.83 -15.93 -15.15
N TYR A 150 4.81 -15.33 -15.77
CA TYR A 150 4.62 -15.36 -17.22
C TYR A 150 5.80 -14.69 -17.94
N LEU A 151 6.22 -13.51 -17.49
CA LEU A 151 7.27 -12.71 -18.12
C LEU A 151 8.66 -13.35 -18.01
N ILE A 152 9.02 -13.98 -16.88
CA ILE A 152 10.34 -14.62 -16.70
C ILE A 152 10.49 -15.97 -17.44
N THR A 153 9.36 -16.63 -17.72
CA THR A 153 9.29 -17.94 -18.39
C THR A 153 8.99 -17.84 -19.88
N GLU A 154 8.74 -16.63 -20.38
CA GLU A 154 8.48 -16.36 -21.80
C GLU A 154 9.66 -16.88 -22.66
N GLY A 155 9.35 -17.72 -23.65
CA GLY A 155 10.34 -18.37 -24.51
C GLY A 155 11.11 -19.55 -23.89
N LYS A 156 10.87 -19.89 -22.61
CA LYS A 156 11.54 -21.00 -21.90
C LYS A 156 10.61 -22.16 -21.52
N CYS A 157 9.31 -22.00 -21.71
CA CYS A 157 8.29 -23.00 -21.38
C CYS A 157 7.47 -23.38 -22.61
N THR A 158 6.67 -24.45 -22.49
CA THR A 158 5.79 -24.89 -23.58
C THR A 158 4.68 -23.87 -23.84
N PRO A 159 4.13 -23.79 -25.06
CA PRO A 159 3.00 -22.90 -25.37
C PRO A 159 1.81 -23.08 -24.42
N GLU A 160 1.53 -24.31 -24.01
CA GLU A 160 0.45 -24.64 -23.08
C GLU A 160 0.70 -24.04 -21.69
N THR A 161 1.93 -24.19 -21.20
CA THR A 161 2.34 -23.63 -19.89
C THR A 161 2.28 -22.11 -19.91
N SER A 162 2.79 -21.50 -20.98
CA SER A 162 2.74 -20.04 -21.18
C SER A 162 1.31 -19.51 -21.17
N ASN A 163 0.39 -20.16 -21.88
CA ASN A 163 -1.03 -19.81 -21.91
C ASN A 163 -1.71 -19.97 -20.54
N GLN A 164 -1.33 -20.98 -19.75
CA GLN A 164 -1.84 -21.16 -18.39
C GLN A 164 -1.37 -20.04 -17.46
N LEU A 165 -0.09 -19.68 -17.51
CA LEU A 165 0.48 -18.58 -16.71
C LEU A 165 -0.14 -17.24 -17.09
N LEU A 166 -0.39 -17.01 -18.38
CA LEU A 166 -1.08 -15.82 -18.87
C LEU A 166 -2.49 -15.71 -18.28
N LYS A 167 -3.29 -16.78 -18.38
CA LYS A 167 -4.65 -16.83 -17.81
C LYS A 167 -4.64 -16.60 -16.29
N LYS A 168 -3.70 -17.22 -15.59
CA LYS A 168 -3.49 -17.03 -14.14
C LYS A 168 -3.19 -15.57 -13.81
N GLY A 169 -2.33 -14.91 -14.58
CA GLY A 169 -1.99 -13.49 -14.40
C GLY A 169 -3.18 -12.56 -14.62
N ILE A 170 -3.99 -12.82 -15.66
CA ILE A 170 -5.20 -12.05 -15.95
C ILE A 170 -6.22 -12.16 -14.81
N GLU A 171 -6.50 -13.38 -14.36
CA GLU A 171 -7.45 -13.62 -13.25
C GLU A 171 -6.94 -12.97 -11.96
N ALA A 172 -5.64 -13.11 -11.66
CA ALA A 172 -5.03 -12.44 -10.52
C ALA A 172 -5.20 -10.92 -10.61
N LEU A 173 -4.96 -10.31 -11.78
CA LEU A 173 -5.12 -8.87 -12.00
C LEU A 173 -6.56 -8.40 -11.76
N LYS A 174 -7.56 -9.13 -12.27
CA LYS A 174 -8.98 -8.85 -11.99
C LYS A 174 -9.25 -8.88 -10.48
N GLN A 175 -8.78 -9.91 -9.79
CA GLN A 175 -8.98 -10.06 -8.35
C GLN A 175 -8.31 -8.96 -7.53
N VAL A 176 -7.04 -8.62 -7.79
CA VAL A 176 -6.35 -7.56 -7.04
C VAL A 176 -6.96 -6.18 -7.31
N THR A 177 -7.44 -5.93 -8.54
CA THR A 177 -8.14 -4.69 -8.89
C THR A 177 -9.44 -4.54 -8.08
N LYS A 178 -10.26 -5.60 -8.00
CA LYS A 178 -11.47 -5.61 -7.15
C LYS A 178 -11.14 -5.44 -5.67
N ARG A 179 -10.12 -6.14 -5.16
CA ARG A 179 -9.67 -6.00 -3.76
C ARG A 179 -9.21 -4.57 -3.46
N TYR A 180 -8.51 -3.93 -4.39
CA TYR A 180 -8.07 -2.56 -4.27
C TYR A 180 -9.26 -1.59 -4.22
N ALA A 181 -10.23 -1.73 -5.13
CA ALA A 181 -11.45 -0.92 -5.11
C ALA A 181 -12.23 -1.06 -3.80
N ARG A 182 -12.39 -2.30 -3.28
CA ARG A 182 -13.03 -2.55 -1.98
C ARG A 182 -12.24 -1.93 -0.82
N LYS A 183 -10.91 -1.94 -0.89
CA LYS A 183 -10.05 -1.28 0.10
C LYS A 183 -10.22 0.24 0.06
N GLN A 184 -10.29 0.85 -1.13
CA GLN A 184 -10.57 2.28 -1.29
C GLN A 184 -11.94 2.64 -0.71
N ASN A 185 -12.99 1.89 -1.04
CA ASN A 185 -14.34 2.11 -0.50
C ASN A 185 -14.37 2.01 1.04
N ARG A 186 -13.73 0.98 1.62
CA ARG A 186 -13.63 0.88 3.09
C ARG A 186 -12.83 2.01 3.70
N TRP A 187 -11.75 2.43 3.05
CA TRP A 187 -10.94 3.54 3.54
C TRP A 187 -11.74 4.84 3.53
N VAL A 188 -12.43 5.17 2.43
CA VAL A 188 -13.30 6.35 2.35
C VAL A 188 -14.40 6.30 3.41
N LYS A 189 -15.10 5.17 3.55
CA LYS A 189 -16.14 4.99 4.58
C LYS A 189 -15.61 5.22 5.99
N ASN A 190 -14.51 4.56 6.35
CA ASN A 190 -13.93 4.65 7.69
C ASN A 190 -13.17 5.96 7.95
N ARG A 191 -12.85 6.73 6.91
CA ARG A 191 -12.11 8.00 7.02
C ARG A 191 -13.02 9.21 6.94
N PHE A 192 -14.12 9.15 6.22
CA PHE A 192 -14.96 10.33 6.00
C PHE A 192 -16.41 10.13 6.45
N LEU A 193 -16.93 8.90 6.48
CA LEU A 193 -18.35 8.65 6.77
C LEU A 193 -18.60 8.05 8.16
N SER A 194 -17.61 7.41 8.79
CA SER A 194 -17.74 6.93 10.17
C SER A 194 -17.66 8.05 11.21
N ASN A 195 -17.37 9.28 10.80
CA ASN A 195 -17.48 10.47 11.65
C ASN A 195 -18.94 10.95 11.60
N LYS A 196 -19.71 10.64 12.65
CA LYS A 196 -21.12 11.04 12.83
C LYS A 196 -21.35 12.56 12.86
N GLU A 197 -20.31 13.38 12.82
CA GLU A 197 -20.41 14.84 12.88
C GLU A 197 -20.81 15.49 11.55
N MET A 198 -20.70 14.78 10.42
CA MET A 198 -21.05 15.35 9.10
C MET A 198 -22.50 15.10 8.65
N GLU A 199 -23.30 14.34 9.41
CA GLU A 199 -24.73 14.14 9.10
C GLU A 199 -25.63 15.30 9.60
N ALA A 200 -25.12 16.22 10.43
CA ALA A 200 -25.93 17.25 11.07
C ALA A 200 -26.12 18.55 10.25
N SER A 201 -25.52 18.68 9.07
CA SER A 201 -25.58 19.93 8.27
C SER A 201 -26.49 19.85 7.04
N GLY A 202 -27.34 18.83 6.96
CA GLY A 202 -28.30 18.63 5.88
C GLY A 202 -29.70 18.30 6.40
N SER A 203 -30.35 19.27 7.02
CA SER A 203 -31.81 19.30 7.25
C SER A 203 -32.32 20.72 7.11
#